data_AF-A0A8J0SES0-F1
#
_entry.id   AF-A0A8J0SES0-F1
#
_cell.length_a   1.000
_cell.length_b   1.000
_cell.length_c   1.000
_cell.angle_alpha   90.00
_cell.angle_beta   90.00
_cell.angle_gamma   90.00
#
_symmetry.space_group_name_H-M   'P 1'
#
loop_
_entity.id
_entity.type
_entity.pdbx_description
1 polymer ?
#
loop_
_entity_poly.entity_id
_entity_poly.type
_entity_poly.pdbx_seq_one_letter_code
_entity_poly.pdbx_strand_id
1 'polypeptide(L)'
;MARGECCSVLGLIHRNPMAVAENVSSCSLSAMWDWSHLSLSGTPPAVPLLDAAADLLVLERNFAASLGICERGLQILSAEPTDAKCEQVKTSLCVVAIQCLVELGRWREVLPWLIQYYQTPQEMPYNIMEMCILLYGKVKQPQVMLEVSSDWLQVQANRLLPNCCRVAELHLLHILLPLGLFSDAEVLAQDSDVFTEKQRHIALALVSEHRRQWEEYEAAAATERDEHSQSESMGRTGKVQTRIQNVAHLLLRALGMIAGIIRRTPFRNAALAVLLITIILLRLDPASPAAYGPISSLLLLIRQTIASIFQRHPSRQL
;
A
#
# COMPACT_ATOMS: atom_id res chain seq x y z
N MET A 1 7.40 17.87 -30.35
CA MET A 1 7.11 16.44 -30.09
C MET A 1 6.37 16.36 -28.78
N ALA A 2 5.07 16.08 -28.84
CA ALA A 2 4.20 16.01 -27.67
C ALA A 2 4.62 14.80 -26.82
N ARG A 3 5.19 15.03 -25.63
CA ARG A 3 5.36 13.99 -24.61
C ARG A 3 3.94 13.57 -24.20
N GLY A 4 3.63 12.29 -24.36
CA GLY A 4 2.34 11.72 -23.98
C GLY A 4 2.01 12.05 -22.52
N GLU A 5 0.75 12.39 -22.26
CA GLU A 5 0.24 12.70 -20.93
C GLU A 5 0.50 11.51 -19.99
N CYS A 6 1.55 11.62 -19.18
CA CYS A 6 1.81 10.64 -18.12
C CYS A 6 0.71 10.79 -17.06
N CYS A 7 0.13 9.66 -16.62
CA CYS A 7 -0.75 9.61 -15.46
C CYS A 7 0.02 10.04 -14.20
N SER A 8 0.06 11.36 -13.95
CA SER A 8 0.76 11.99 -12.83
C SER A 8 -0.02 11.76 -11.53
N VAL A 9 0.65 11.23 -10.50
CA VAL A 9 0.16 11.15 -9.11
C VAL A 9 -0.12 12.57 -8.61
N LEU A 10 0.78 13.51 -8.91
CA LEU A 10 0.65 14.92 -8.52
C LEU A 10 -0.64 15.56 -9.06
N GLY A 11 -1.05 15.20 -10.28
CA GLY A 11 -2.32 15.64 -10.87
C GLY A 11 -3.57 15.10 -10.16
N LEU A 12 -3.47 13.93 -9.54
CA LEU A 12 -4.56 13.30 -8.77
C LEU A 12 -4.64 13.84 -7.34
N ILE A 13 -3.51 14.17 -6.71
CA ILE A 13 -3.44 14.71 -5.33
C ILE A 13 -4.19 16.04 -5.20
N HIS A 14 -4.15 16.90 -6.22
CA HIS A 14 -4.88 18.18 -6.20
C HIS A 14 -6.41 17.97 -6.06
N ARG A 15 -6.97 16.83 -6.49
CA ARG A 15 -8.42 16.61 -6.49
C ARG A 15 -8.96 15.95 -5.23
N ASN A 16 -8.17 15.14 -4.51
CA ASN A 16 -8.57 14.58 -3.20
C ASN A 16 -7.37 13.89 -2.50
N PRO A 17 -6.73 14.48 -1.48
CA PRO A 17 -5.44 14.02 -0.96
C PRO A 17 -5.46 12.63 -0.30
N MET A 18 -6.60 12.15 0.22
CA MET A 18 -6.69 10.83 0.87
C MET A 18 -7.10 9.67 -0.07
N ALA A 19 -7.71 9.97 -1.23
CA ALA A 19 -8.20 8.93 -2.15
C ALA A 19 -7.13 8.42 -3.16
N VAL A 20 -5.96 9.06 -3.19
CA VAL A 20 -4.95 8.85 -4.24
C VAL A 20 -3.99 7.70 -3.92
N ALA A 21 -3.62 7.51 -2.66
CA ALA A 21 -2.73 6.42 -2.25
C ALA A 21 -3.34 5.02 -2.53
N GLU A 22 -4.67 4.89 -2.45
CA GLU A 22 -5.37 3.63 -2.74
C GLU A 22 -5.68 3.44 -4.23
N ASN A 23 -6.07 4.51 -4.96
CA ASN A 23 -6.46 4.40 -6.38
C ASN A 23 -5.28 4.32 -7.36
N VAL A 24 -4.15 4.97 -7.05
CA VAL A 24 -2.96 4.96 -7.92
C VAL A 24 -2.29 3.58 -7.95
N SER A 25 -2.33 2.88 -6.81
CA SER A 25 -1.96 1.47 -6.72
C SER A 25 -2.86 0.62 -7.62
N SER A 26 -4.18 0.78 -7.53
CA SER A 26 -5.15 -0.03 -8.29
C SER A 26 -5.03 0.09 -9.83
N CYS A 27 -4.84 1.31 -10.36
CA CYS A 27 -4.72 1.53 -11.82
C CYS A 27 -3.38 1.08 -12.39
N SER A 28 -2.27 1.28 -11.65
CA SER A 28 -0.93 0.84 -12.09
C SER A 28 -0.81 -0.68 -12.00
N LEU A 29 -1.41 -1.29 -10.96
CA LEU A 29 -1.52 -2.74 -10.85
C LEU A 29 -2.36 -3.32 -11.98
N SER A 30 -3.56 -2.77 -12.27
CA SER A 30 -4.44 -3.32 -13.32
C SER A 30 -3.82 -3.28 -14.73
N ALA A 31 -3.12 -2.20 -15.09
CA ALA A 31 -2.38 -2.13 -16.35
C ALA A 31 -1.14 -3.04 -16.38
N MET A 32 -0.58 -3.34 -15.20
CA MET A 32 0.53 -4.27 -15.03
C MET A 32 0.09 -5.74 -15.09
N TRP A 33 -1.20 -6.07 -15.04
CA TRP A 33 -1.69 -7.46 -15.23
C TRP A 33 -2.18 -7.75 -16.65
N ASP A 34 -2.27 -6.73 -17.52
CA ASP A 34 -2.65 -6.92 -18.91
C ASP A 34 -1.42 -7.27 -19.74
N TRP A 35 -1.15 -8.58 -19.89
CA TRP A 35 -0.05 -9.11 -20.70
C TRP A 35 -0.51 -9.62 -22.07
N SER A 36 -1.78 -9.37 -22.43
CA SER A 36 -2.42 -9.90 -23.64
C SER A 36 -1.75 -9.44 -24.95
N HIS A 37 -1.00 -8.33 -24.89
CA HIS A 37 -0.22 -7.77 -26.01
C HIS A 37 1.05 -8.56 -26.35
N LEU A 38 1.50 -9.50 -25.52
CA LEU A 38 2.68 -10.34 -25.77
C LEU A 38 2.45 -11.46 -26.81
N SER A 39 1.22 -11.64 -27.30
CA SER A 39 0.79 -12.80 -28.10
C SER A 39 1.16 -12.75 -29.61
N LEU A 40 1.74 -11.67 -30.14
CA LEU A 40 1.73 -11.42 -31.60
C LEU A 40 3.04 -11.61 -32.38
N SER A 41 4.06 -12.27 -31.84
CA SER A 41 5.11 -12.97 -32.65
C SER A 41 6.14 -13.62 -31.73
N GLY A 42 6.47 -14.90 -31.94
CA GLY A 42 7.53 -15.62 -31.22
C GLY A 42 7.47 -15.46 -29.70
N THR A 43 6.67 -16.28 -29.03
CA THR A 43 6.54 -16.25 -27.57
C THR A 43 7.88 -16.56 -26.90
N PRO A 44 8.45 -15.67 -26.08
CA PRO A 44 9.62 -16.00 -25.28
C PRO A 44 9.40 -17.30 -24.49
N PRO A 45 10.44 -18.12 -24.29
CA PRO A 45 10.30 -19.46 -23.70
C PRO A 45 9.75 -19.43 -22.27
N ALA A 46 9.85 -18.29 -21.57
CA ALA A 46 9.35 -18.11 -20.22
C ALA A 46 7.90 -17.58 -20.13
N VAL A 47 7.23 -17.27 -21.25
CA VAL A 47 5.83 -16.81 -21.22
C VAL A 47 4.88 -17.82 -20.55
N PRO A 48 4.94 -19.14 -20.86
CA PRO A 48 4.07 -20.11 -20.18
C PRO A 48 4.34 -20.20 -18.67
N LEU A 49 5.57 -19.91 -18.24
CA LEU A 49 5.92 -19.84 -16.83
C LEU A 49 5.36 -18.58 -16.16
N LEU A 50 5.33 -17.45 -16.87
CA LEU A 50 4.69 -16.24 -16.39
C LEU A 50 3.18 -16.46 -16.20
N ASP A 51 2.49 -17.06 -17.17
CA ASP A 51 1.06 -17.38 -17.07
C ASP A 51 0.78 -18.31 -15.88
N ALA A 52 1.54 -19.40 -15.75
CA ALA A 52 1.41 -20.33 -14.63
C ALA A 52 1.71 -19.67 -13.27
N ALA A 53 2.71 -18.79 -13.20
CA ALA A 53 3.03 -18.07 -11.97
C ALA A 53 1.92 -17.09 -11.60
N ALA A 54 1.31 -16.42 -12.58
CA ALA A 54 0.18 -15.51 -12.36
C ALA A 54 -1.06 -16.27 -11.85
N ASP A 55 -1.36 -17.43 -12.43
CA ASP A 55 -2.46 -18.29 -11.97
C ASP A 55 -2.26 -18.75 -10.51
N LEU A 56 -1.04 -19.20 -10.18
CA LEU A 56 -0.71 -19.60 -8.81
C LEU A 56 -0.81 -18.42 -7.82
N LEU A 57 -0.43 -17.22 -8.24
CA LEU A 57 -0.52 -16.02 -7.42
C LEU A 57 -1.97 -15.59 -7.18
N VAL A 58 -2.77 -15.51 -8.25
CA VAL A 58 -4.11 -14.89 -8.22
C VAL A 58 -5.19 -15.89 -7.84
N LEU A 59 -5.22 -17.06 -8.46
CA LEU A 59 -6.28 -18.05 -8.29
C LEU A 59 -6.03 -18.95 -7.09
N GLU A 60 -4.83 -19.52 -7.00
CA GLU A 60 -4.51 -20.51 -5.96
C GLU A 60 -3.95 -19.90 -4.68
N ARG A 61 -3.45 -18.66 -4.73
CA ARG A 61 -2.72 -17.99 -3.64
C ARG A 61 -1.54 -18.81 -3.12
N ASN A 62 -0.93 -19.60 -4.00
CA ASN A 62 0.23 -20.42 -3.69
C ASN A 62 1.51 -19.64 -4.01
N PHE A 63 1.85 -18.69 -3.12
CA PHE A 63 2.95 -17.75 -3.31
C PHE A 63 4.32 -18.44 -3.39
N ALA A 64 4.52 -19.52 -2.63
CA ALA A 64 5.78 -20.27 -2.65
C ALA A 64 5.98 -20.99 -4.00
N ALA A 65 4.93 -21.64 -4.52
CA ALA A 65 5.01 -22.28 -5.83
C ALA A 65 5.16 -21.24 -6.95
N SER A 66 4.38 -20.15 -6.89
CA SER A 66 4.45 -19.05 -7.87
C SER A 66 5.86 -18.45 -7.94
N LEU A 67 6.47 -18.14 -6.78
CA LEU A 67 7.86 -17.66 -6.71
C LEU A 67 8.85 -18.64 -7.35
N GLY A 68 8.71 -19.95 -7.06
CA GLY A 68 9.55 -20.97 -7.67
C GLY A 68 9.39 -21.07 -9.19
N ILE A 69 8.19 -20.82 -9.72
CA ILE A 69 7.97 -20.71 -11.18
C ILE A 69 8.66 -19.47 -11.74
N CYS A 70 8.53 -18.32 -11.06
CA CYS A 70 9.19 -17.08 -11.47
C CYS A 70 10.71 -17.24 -11.58
N GLU A 71 11.34 -17.82 -10.55
CA GLU A 71 12.79 -18.03 -10.52
C GLU A 71 13.27 -18.93 -11.66
N ARG A 72 12.53 -20.01 -11.98
CA ARG A 72 12.83 -20.85 -13.15
C ARG A 72 12.71 -20.07 -14.45
N GLY A 73 11.67 -19.24 -14.60
CA GLY A 73 11.49 -18.40 -15.78
C GLY A 73 12.65 -17.41 -15.97
N LEU A 74 13.08 -16.78 -14.88
CA LEU A 74 14.21 -15.86 -14.88
C LEU A 74 15.54 -16.56 -15.20
N GLN A 75 15.75 -17.78 -14.71
CA GLN A 75 16.92 -18.60 -15.05
C GLN A 75 16.99 -18.92 -16.55
N ILE A 76 15.86 -19.25 -17.18
CA ILE A 76 15.78 -19.48 -18.63
C ILE A 76 16.12 -18.20 -19.39
N LEU A 77 15.54 -17.06 -18.99
CA LEU A 77 15.79 -15.77 -19.66
C LEU A 77 17.24 -15.29 -19.48
N SER A 78 17.90 -15.66 -18.38
CA SER A 78 19.31 -15.30 -18.14
C SER A 78 20.30 -16.06 -19.04
N ALA A 79 19.86 -17.16 -19.67
CA ALA A 79 20.69 -17.96 -20.57
C ALA A 79 20.56 -17.54 -22.06
N GLU A 80 19.56 -16.74 -22.39
CA GLU A 80 19.22 -16.31 -23.77
C GLU A 80 19.75 -14.89 -24.06
N PRO A 81 20.00 -14.54 -25.34
CA PRO A 81 20.41 -13.19 -25.70
C PRO A 81 19.30 -12.16 -25.42
N THR A 82 19.71 -10.95 -25.07
CA THR A 82 18.83 -9.83 -24.68
C THR A 82 17.93 -9.37 -25.84
N ASP A 83 16.73 -9.95 -25.94
CA ASP A 83 15.62 -9.45 -26.76
C ASP A 83 14.70 -8.56 -25.91
N ALA A 84 14.11 -7.53 -26.52
CA ALA A 84 13.20 -6.60 -25.85
C ALA A 84 11.97 -7.32 -25.26
N LYS A 85 11.49 -8.39 -25.92
CA LYS A 85 10.39 -9.22 -25.40
C LYS A 85 10.83 -10.05 -24.20
N CYS A 86 12.06 -10.57 -24.22
CA CYS A 86 12.63 -11.30 -23.08
C CYS A 86 12.77 -10.38 -21.86
N GLU A 87 13.22 -9.13 -22.05
CA GLU A 87 13.30 -8.14 -20.97
C GLU A 87 11.92 -7.77 -20.41
N GLN A 88 10.91 -7.68 -21.27
CA GLN A 88 9.53 -7.46 -20.82
C GLN A 88 9.04 -8.64 -19.96
N VAL A 89 9.21 -9.88 -20.40
CA VAL A 89 8.81 -11.07 -19.63
C VAL A 89 9.61 -11.19 -18.34
N LYS A 90 10.92 -10.91 -18.35
CA LYS A 90 11.77 -10.84 -17.16
C LYS A 90 11.18 -9.87 -16.15
N THR A 91 10.82 -8.68 -16.61
CA THR A 91 10.20 -7.64 -15.77
C THR A 91 8.87 -8.11 -15.19
N SER A 92 8.00 -8.74 -15.98
CA SER A 92 6.73 -9.29 -15.51
C SER A 92 6.92 -10.39 -14.45
N LEU A 93 7.87 -11.31 -14.67
CA LEU A 93 8.21 -12.36 -13.69
C LEU A 93 8.72 -11.76 -12.38
N CYS A 94 9.57 -10.72 -12.46
CA CYS A 94 10.05 -9.99 -11.29
C CYS A 94 8.90 -9.34 -10.51
N VAL A 95 7.93 -8.74 -11.19
CA VAL A 95 6.73 -8.17 -10.52
C VAL A 95 5.96 -9.24 -9.74
N VAL A 96 5.67 -10.38 -10.37
CA VAL A 96 4.96 -11.50 -9.72
C VAL A 96 5.77 -12.03 -8.54
N ALA A 97 7.08 -12.19 -8.70
CA ALA A 97 7.98 -12.65 -7.64
C ALA A 97 8.06 -11.67 -6.47
N ILE A 98 8.13 -10.36 -6.72
CA ILE A 98 8.08 -9.32 -5.67
C ILE A 98 6.80 -9.49 -4.87
N GLN A 99 5.65 -9.62 -5.53
CA GLN A 99 4.38 -9.83 -4.84
C GLN A 99 4.42 -11.10 -3.98
N CYS A 100 4.94 -12.20 -4.50
CA CYS A 100 5.07 -13.45 -3.74
C CYS A 100 5.97 -13.29 -2.52
N LEU A 101 7.13 -12.64 -2.65
CA LEU A 101 8.05 -12.37 -1.54
C LEU A 101 7.38 -11.53 -0.45
N VAL A 102 6.58 -10.53 -0.84
CA VAL A 102 5.82 -9.70 0.09
C VAL A 102 4.76 -10.50 0.82
N GLU A 103 3.96 -11.31 0.13
CA GLU A 103 2.92 -12.16 0.74
C GLU A 103 3.50 -13.25 1.64
N LEU A 104 4.72 -13.73 1.36
CA LEU A 104 5.47 -14.64 2.23
C LEU A 104 6.12 -13.93 3.44
N GLY A 105 5.95 -12.62 3.60
CA GLY A 105 6.56 -11.83 4.67
C GLY A 105 8.06 -11.59 4.51
N ARG A 106 8.62 -11.93 3.34
CA ARG A 106 10.05 -11.87 2.99
C ARG A 106 10.42 -10.56 2.26
N TRP A 107 9.73 -9.46 2.56
CA TRP A 107 9.91 -8.17 1.88
C TRP A 107 11.35 -7.62 1.93
N ARG A 108 12.11 -7.93 2.99
CA ARG A 108 13.54 -7.53 3.13
C ARG A 108 14.43 -8.13 2.05
N GLU A 109 14.04 -9.28 1.50
CA GLU A 109 14.82 -10.00 0.51
C GLU A 109 14.62 -9.45 -0.90
N VAL A 110 13.58 -8.63 -1.13
CA VAL A 110 13.20 -8.15 -2.48
C VAL A 110 14.35 -7.45 -3.19
N LEU A 111 15.03 -6.48 -2.54
CA LEU A 111 16.14 -5.76 -3.17
C LEU A 111 17.36 -6.66 -3.42
N PRO A 112 17.89 -7.40 -2.41
CA PRO A 112 18.96 -8.36 -2.65
C PRO A 112 18.63 -9.41 -3.71
N TRP A 113 17.36 -9.81 -3.82
CA TRP A 113 16.89 -10.76 -4.83
C TRP A 113 16.88 -10.15 -6.23
N LEU A 114 16.35 -8.93 -6.40
CA LEU A 114 16.33 -8.24 -7.70
C LEU A 114 17.74 -7.95 -8.25
N ILE A 115 18.68 -7.60 -7.37
CA ILE A 115 20.07 -7.32 -7.73
C ILE A 115 20.75 -8.54 -8.37
N GLN A 116 20.32 -9.76 -8.05
CA GLN A 116 20.85 -10.97 -8.70
C GLN A 116 20.53 -11.02 -10.20
N TYR A 117 19.44 -10.40 -10.64
CA TYR A 117 18.98 -10.44 -12.03
C TYR A 117 19.29 -9.19 -12.83
N TYR A 118 19.39 -8.03 -12.18
CA TYR A 118 19.68 -6.74 -12.81
C TYR A 118 21.08 -6.20 -12.53
N GLN A 119 21.90 -6.91 -11.75
CA GLN A 119 23.28 -6.58 -11.37
C GLN A 119 23.42 -5.31 -10.51
N THR A 120 22.84 -4.20 -10.95
CA THR A 120 22.81 -2.92 -10.27
C THR A 120 21.39 -2.38 -10.18
N PRO A 121 21.03 -1.66 -9.12
CA PRO A 121 19.71 -1.04 -9.02
C PRO A 121 19.38 -0.06 -10.15
N GLN A 122 20.41 0.56 -10.74
CA GLN A 122 20.33 1.54 -11.82
C GLN A 122 19.79 0.95 -13.13
N GLU A 123 20.03 -0.35 -13.35
CA GLU A 123 19.57 -1.11 -14.51
C GLU A 123 18.14 -1.64 -14.35
N MET A 124 17.53 -1.49 -13.16
CA MET A 124 16.17 -1.94 -12.94
C MET A 124 15.18 -1.12 -13.78
N PRO A 125 14.19 -1.77 -14.43
CA PRO A 125 13.08 -1.10 -15.09
C PRO A 125 12.29 -0.19 -14.13
N TYR A 126 11.72 0.90 -14.67
CA TYR A 126 11.01 1.90 -13.86
C TYR A 126 9.85 1.33 -13.03
N ASN A 127 9.16 0.30 -13.53
CA ASN A 127 8.04 -0.34 -12.83
C ASN A 127 8.51 -1.19 -11.64
N ILE A 128 9.68 -1.83 -11.74
CA ILE A 128 10.32 -2.50 -10.61
C ILE A 128 10.71 -1.47 -9.54
N MET A 129 11.27 -0.33 -9.98
CA MET A 129 11.63 0.77 -9.07
C MET A 129 10.39 1.34 -8.36
N GLU A 130 9.30 1.59 -9.09
CA GLU A 130 8.01 2.01 -8.53
C GLU A 130 7.50 1.03 -7.47
N MET A 131 7.48 -0.27 -7.77
CA MET A 131 7.03 -1.29 -6.82
C MET A 131 7.91 -1.34 -5.57
N CYS A 132 9.23 -1.19 -5.71
CA CYS A 132 10.14 -1.13 -4.57
C CYS A 132 9.88 0.10 -3.69
N ILE A 133 9.76 1.30 -4.27
CA ILE A 133 9.47 2.53 -3.51
C ILE A 133 8.15 2.38 -2.74
N LEU A 134 7.09 1.88 -3.39
CA LEU A 134 5.79 1.67 -2.78
C LEU A 134 5.84 0.63 -1.66
N LEU A 135 6.57 -0.49 -1.86
CA LEU A 135 6.76 -1.52 -0.85
C LEU A 135 7.43 -0.97 0.40
N TYR A 136 8.60 -0.33 0.24
CA TYR A 136 9.38 0.18 1.37
C TYR A 136 8.69 1.35 2.08
N GLY A 137 7.93 2.16 1.34
CA GLY A 137 7.01 3.14 1.93
C GLY A 137 5.89 2.50 2.74
N LYS A 138 5.29 1.40 2.25
CA LYS A 138 4.21 0.67 2.95
C LYS A 138 4.68 0.01 4.24
N VAL A 139 5.88 -0.59 4.25
CA VAL A 139 6.47 -1.19 5.46
C VAL A 139 7.15 -0.16 6.37
N LYS A 140 6.97 1.14 6.10
CA LYS A 140 7.52 2.26 6.89
C LYS A 140 9.04 2.21 7.04
N GLN A 141 9.73 1.73 6.00
CA GLN A 141 11.19 1.76 5.89
C GLN A 141 11.67 2.44 4.61
N PRO A 142 11.22 3.69 4.33
CA PRO A 142 11.57 4.40 3.10
C PRO A 142 13.07 4.70 2.97
N GLN A 143 13.82 4.75 4.08
CA GLN A 143 15.27 4.99 4.10
C GLN A 143 16.06 3.97 3.28
N VAL A 144 15.56 2.74 3.14
CA VAL A 144 16.24 1.68 2.35
C VAL A 144 16.28 2.05 0.87
N MET A 145 15.30 2.81 0.40
CA MET A 145 15.19 3.20 -1.00
C MET A 145 15.82 4.55 -1.32
N LEU A 146 16.32 5.30 -0.34
CA LEU A 146 16.83 6.66 -0.53
C LEU A 146 17.95 6.69 -1.59
N GLU A 147 19.09 6.07 -1.31
CA GLU A 147 20.22 6.01 -2.24
C GLU A 147 19.84 5.29 -3.54
N VAL A 148 19.15 4.14 -3.42
CA VAL A 148 18.76 3.31 -4.56
C VAL A 148 17.99 4.07 -5.63
N SER A 149 16.98 4.84 -5.22
CA SER A 149 16.13 5.58 -6.16
C SER A 149 16.70 6.94 -6.54
N SER A 150 17.51 7.58 -5.68
CA SER A 150 18.28 8.77 -6.05
C SER A 150 19.28 8.46 -7.15
N ASP A 151 20.06 7.39 -7.03
CA ASP A 151 21.03 6.97 -8.03
C ASP A 151 20.34 6.62 -9.36
N TRP A 152 19.21 5.91 -9.29
CA TRP A 152 18.43 5.58 -10.49
C TRP A 152 17.95 6.83 -11.23
N LEU A 153 17.52 7.87 -10.51
CA LEU A 153 17.08 9.16 -11.07
C LEU A 153 18.24 10.01 -11.63
N GLN A 154 19.48 9.75 -11.24
CA GLN A 154 20.66 10.46 -11.78
C GLN A 154 21.12 9.88 -13.12
N VAL A 155 20.75 8.64 -13.45
CA VAL A 155 21.13 8.01 -14.72
C VAL A 155 20.42 8.65 -15.91
N GLN A 156 21.20 9.17 -16.86
CA GLN A 156 20.67 9.87 -18.04
C GLN A 156 19.72 9.01 -18.88
N ALA A 157 20.02 7.72 -19.05
CA ALA A 157 19.16 6.80 -19.79
C ALA A 157 17.77 6.66 -19.15
N ASN A 158 17.72 6.63 -17.81
CA ASN A 158 16.48 6.54 -17.06
C ASN A 158 15.68 7.84 -17.15
N ARG A 159 16.34 9.01 -17.11
CA ARG A 159 15.71 10.33 -17.30
C ARG A 159 14.98 10.49 -18.63
N LEU A 160 15.41 9.76 -19.66
CA LEU A 160 14.78 9.78 -20.99
C LEU A 160 13.53 8.88 -21.06
N LEU A 161 13.29 8.02 -20.06
CA LEU A 161 12.11 7.17 -20.03
C LEU A 161 10.85 8.02 -19.81
N PRO A 162 9.75 7.74 -20.51
CA PRO A 162 8.49 8.50 -20.34
C PRO A 162 7.98 8.44 -18.89
N ASN A 163 8.25 7.33 -18.20
CA ASN A 163 7.79 7.10 -16.83
C ASN A 163 8.83 7.48 -15.75
N CYS A 164 9.95 8.12 -16.11
CA CYS A 164 10.91 8.64 -15.11
C CYS A 164 10.25 9.62 -14.15
N CYS A 165 9.38 10.48 -14.68
CA CYS A 165 8.62 11.44 -13.89
C CYS A 165 7.86 10.74 -12.76
N ARG A 166 7.24 9.59 -13.03
CA ARG A 166 6.50 8.82 -12.03
C ARG A 166 7.39 8.32 -10.89
N VAL A 167 8.58 7.79 -11.21
CA VAL A 167 9.56 7.37 -10.18
C VAL A 167 9.99 8.56 -9.32
N ALA A 168 10.18 9.74 -9.92
CA ALA A 168 10.52 10.95 -9.18
C ALA A 168 9.37 11.45 -8.28
N GLU A 169 8.11 11.39 -8.74
CA GLU A 169 6.93 11.70 -7.91
C GLU A 169 6.87 10.76 -6.70
N LEU A 170 7.12 9.46 -6.90
CA LEU A 170 7.12 8.48 -5.83
C LEU A 170 8.30 8.68 -4.86
N HIS A 171 9.50 8.97 -5.38
CA HIS A 171 10.67 9.29 -4.56
C HIS A 171 10.40 10.51 -3.66
N LEU A 172 9.82 11.57 -4.23
CA LEU A 172 9.43 12.74 -3.46
C LEU A 172 8.44 12.38 -2.34
N LEU A 173 7.32 11.73 -2.69
CA LEU A 173 6.19 11.50 -1.78
C LEU A 173 6.43 10.41 -0.74
N HIS A 174 7.14 9.34 -1.10
CA HIS A 174 7.30 8.17 -0.26
C HIS A 174 8.67 8.07 0.40
N ILE A 175 9.64 8.90 0.00
CA ILE A 175 11.01 8.86 0.55
C ILE A 175 11.40 10.21 1.13
N LEU A 176 11.52 11.26 0.31
CA LEU A 176 12.06 12.54 0.79
C LEU A 176 11.16 13.22 1.83
N LEU A 177 9.85 13.34 1.56
CA LEU A 177 8.93 13.99 2.50
C LEU A 177 8.77 13.21 3.82
N PRO A 178 8.59 11.87 3.83
CA PRO A 178 8.50 11.12 5.10
C PRO A 178 9.79 11.11 5.92
N LEU A 179 10.95 11.29 5.29
CA LEU A 179 12.25 11.38 5.97
C LEU A 179 12.58 12.82 6.42
N GLY A 180 11.76 13.82 6.08
CA GLY A 180 12.02 15.22 6.40
C GLY A 180 13.16 15.84 5.60
N LEU A 181 13.56 15.24 4.48
CA LEU A 181 14.64 15.71 3.60
C LEU A 181 14.13 16.80 2.64
N PHE A 182 13.66 17.91 3.21
CA PHE A 182 12.95 18.95 2.44
C PHE A 182 13.86 19.73 1.48
N SER A 183 15.14 19.88 1.78
CA SER A 183 16.09 20.52 0.86
C SER A 183 16.25 19.72 -0.43
N ASP A 184 16.44 18.40 -0.31
CA ASP A 184 16.54 17.51 -1.47
C ASP A 184 15.21 17.43 -2.21
N ALA A 185 14.09 17.47 -1.48
CA ALA A 185 12.74 17.52 -2.04
C ALA A 185 12.50 18.77 -2.91
N GLU A 186 12.97 19.93 -2.46
CA GLU A 186 12.90 21.19 -3.22
C GLU A 186 13.77 21.13 -4.49
N VAL A 187 14.99 20.60 -4.39
CA VAL A 187 15.89 20.43 -5.55
C VAL A 187 15.23 19.54 -6.60
N LEU A 188 14.70 18.39 -6.20
CA LEU A 188 14.00 17.49 -7.11
C LEU A 188 12.74 18.13 -7.70
N ALA A 189 11.95 18.85 -6.90
CA ALA A 189 10.73 19.52 -7.36
C ALA A 189 11.01 20.67 -8.35
N GLN A 190 12.22 21.22 -8.39
CA GLN A 190 12.65 22.21 -9.37
C GLN A 190 13.24 21.59 -10.64
N ASP A 191 13.50 20.29 -10.69
CA ASP A 191 14.12 19.63 -11.84
C ASP A 191 13.21 19.72 -13.10
N SER A 192 13.64 20.52 -14.07
CA SER A 192 12.91 20.74 -15.34
C SER A 192 13.05 19.59 -16.32
N ASP A 193 14.05 18.72 -16.15
CA ASP A 193 14.26 17.59 -17.04
C ASP A 193 13.23 16.49 -16.76
N VAL A 194 12.86 16.36 -15.48
CA VAL A 194 11.97 15.32 -14.96
C VAL A 194 10.51 15.77 -14.87
N PHE A 195 10.25 17.01 -14.47
CA PHE A 195 8.90 17.53 -14.27
C PHE A 195 8.51 18.61 -15.27
N THR A 196 7.25 18.58 -15.70
CA THR A 196 6.65 19.71 -16.42
C THR A 196 6.49 20.94 -15.50
N GLU A 197 6.40 22.14 -16.07
CA GLU A 197 6.16 23.39 -15.32
C GLU A 197 5.01 23.25 -14.30
N LYS A 198 3.89 22.67 -14.75
CA LYS A 198 2.71 22.44 -13.91
C LYS A 198 3.02 21.47 -12.75
N GLN A 199 3.72 20.37 -13.03
CA GLN A 199 4.11 19.40 -12.00
C GLN A 199 5.09 20.01 -10.99
N ARG A 200 6.05 20.83 -11.43
CA ARG A 200 7.00 21.52 -10.56
C ARG A 200 6.27 22.43 -9.56
N HIS A 201 5.31 23.22 -10.02
CA HIS A 201 4.51 24.07 -9.13
C HIS A 201 3.73 23.25 -8.09
N ILE A 202 3.13 22.13 -8.50
CA ILE A 202 2.41 21.24 -7.58
C ILE A 202 3.38 20.60 -6.58
N ALA A 203 4.51 20.09 -7.06
CA ALA A 203 5.54 19.46 -6.23
C ALA A 203 6.07 20.44 -5.18
N LEU A 204 6.44 21.66 -5.59
CA LEU A 204 6.93 22.70 -4.67
C LEU A 204 5.89 23.09 -3.61
N ALA A 205 4.63 23.25 -4.01
CA ALA A 205 3.55 23.52 -3.07
C ALA A 205 3.41 22.39 -2.04
N LEU A 206 3.47 21.14 -2.48
CA LEU A 206 3.44 19.98 -1.58
C LEU A 206 4.63 19.95 -0.63
N VAL A 207 5.85 20.25 -1.10
CA VAL A 207 7.04 20.31 -0.23
C VAL A 207 6.88 21.38 0.85
N SER A 208 6.44 22.59 0.48
CA SER A 208 6.24 23.67 1.44
C SER A 208 5.18 23.35 2.49
N GLU A 209 4.08 22.72 2.09
CA GLU A 209 3.00 22.35 2.99
C GLU A 209 3.44 21.24 3.95
N HIS A 210 4.14 20.23 3.44
CA HIS A 210 4.64 19.14 4.29
C HIS A 210 5.72 19.60 5.27
N ARG A 211 6.57 20.56 4.86
CA ARG A 211 7.54 21.22 5.74
C ARG A 211 6.83 21.93 6.89
N ARG A 212 5.82 22.76 6.58
CA ARG A 212 5.02 23.48 7.59
C ARG A 212 4.38 22.52 8.59
N GLN A 213 3.75 21.45 8.10
CA GLN A 213 3.12 20.43 8.95
C GLN A 213 4.13 19.74 9.87
N TRP A 214 5.34 19.47 9.37
CA TRP A 214 6.41 18.86 10.16
C TRP A 214 6.90 19.79 11.27
N GLU A 215 7.14 21.06 10.96
CA GLU A 215 7.55 22.08 11.93
C GLU A 215 6.49 22.29 13.02
N GLU A 216 5.20 22.28 12.65
CA GLU A 216 4.10 22.35 13.61
C GLU A 216 4.05 21.13 14.54
N TYR A 217 4.25 19.93 14.00
CA TYR A 217 4.33 18.70 14.79
C TYR A 217 5.51 18.73 15.78
N GLU A 218 6.69 19.16 15.33
CA GLU A 218 7.87 19.29 16.19
C GLU A 218 7.70 20.35 17.28
N ALA A 219 7.11 21.51 16.94
CA ALA A 219 6.82 22.57 17.89
C ALA A 219 5.80 22.13 18.97
N ALA A 220 4.76 21.39 18.57
CA ALA A 220 3.79 20.81 19.51
C ALA A 220 4.47 19.81 20.46
N ALA A 221 5.31 18.91 19.93
CA ALA A 221 6.04 17.92 20.71
C ALA A 221 7.09 18.55 21.66
N ALA A 222 7.66 19.71 21.31
CA ALA A 222 8.55 20.47 22.21
C ALA A 222 7.77 21.08 23.38
N THR A 223 6.61 21.69 23.12
CA THR A 223 5.75 22.31 24.15
C THR A 223 5.28 21.29 25.19
N GLU A 224 4.89 20.08 24.76
CA GLU A 224 4.50 18.99 25.69
C GLU A 224 5.65 18.53 26.60
N ARG A 225 6.89 18.56 26.12
CA ARG A 225 8.08 18.19 26.90
C ARG A 225 8.47 19.27 27.91
N ASP A 226 8.32 20.54 27.57
CA ASP A 226 8.62 21.67 28.47
C ASP A 226 7.57 21.82 29.58
N GLU A 227 6.29 21.59 29.28
CA GLU A 227 5.23 21.54 30.29
C GLU A 227 5.41 20.37 31.26
N HIS A 228 5.94 19.23 30.80
CA HIS A 228 6.29 18.11 31.69
C HIS A 228 7.47 18.47 32.61
N SER A 229 8.49 19.13 32.06
CA SER A 229 9.73 19.47 32.77
C SER A 229 9.53 20.58 33.81
N GLN A 230 8.70 21.59 33.55
CA GLN A 230 8.38 22.65 34.53
C GLN A 230 7.45 22.15 35.65
N SER A 231 6.63 21.13 35.37
CA SER A 231 5.68 20.55 36.32
C SER A 231 6.34 19.60 37.34
N GLU A 232 7.52 19.06 37.02
CA GLU A 232 8.30 18.15 37.89
C GLU A 232 9.11 18.87 39.00
N SER A 233 9.39 20.17 38.85
CA SER A 233 10.14 20.96 39.83
C SER A 233 9.34 21.29 41.11
N MET A 234 8.00 21.36 41.04
CA MET A 234 7.16 21.87 42.14
C MET A 234 6.13 20.86 42.71
N GLY A 235 6.13 19.59 42.31
CA GLY A 235 5.00 18.72 42.68
C GLY A 235 5.18 17.22 42.56
N ARG A 236 6.34 16.68 42.96
CA ARG A 236 6.62 15.24 42.82
C ARG A 236 5.79 14.31 43.73
N THR A 237 5.03 14.83 44.70
CA THR A 237 4.19 14.01 45.59
C THR A 237 2.68 14.18 45.40
N GLY A 238 2.21 15.28 44.80
CA GLY A 238 0.76 15.55 44.64
C GLY A 238 0.17 15.24 43.26
N LYS A 239 0.98 15.34 42.19
CA LYS A 239 0.48 15.19 40.80
C LYS A 239 0.37 13.75 40.32
N VAL A 240 1.18 12.83 40.86
CA VAL A 240 1.06 11.39 40.58
C VAL A 240 -0.24 10.84 41.21
N GLN A 241 -0.56 11.26 42.44
CA GLN A 241 -1.77 10.85 43.16
C GLN A 241 -3.06 11.29 42.43
N THR A 242 -3.08 12.52 41.91
CA THR A 242 -4.26 13.09 41.22
C THR A 242 -4.42 12.55 39.80
N ARG A 243 -3.33 12.26 39.06
CA ARG A 243 -3.41 11.57 37.76
C ARG A 243 -3.93 10.13 37.89
N ILE A 244 -3.48 9.38 38.91
CA ILE A 244 -3.97 8.02 39.16
C ILE A 244 -5.46 8.05 39.53
N GLN A 245 -5.90 9.03 40.34
CA GLN A 245 -7.32 9.19 40.67
C GLN A 245 -8.19 9.52 39.44
N ASN A 246 -7.72 10.39 38.55
CA ASN A 246 -8.48 10.77 37.36
C ASN A 246 -8.58 9.63 36.34
N VAL A 247 -7.50 8.87 36.15
CA VAL A 247 -7.51 7.65 35.31
C VAL A 247 -8.41 6.57 35.92
N ALA A 248 -8.34 6.35 37.24
CA ALA A 248 -9.19 5.40 37.93
C ALA A 248 -10.68 5.76 37.83
N HIS A 249 -11.03 7.04 37.96
CA HIS A 249 -12.41 7.51 37.77
C HIS A 249 -12.89 7.37 36.32
N LEU A 250 -12.04 7.62 35.32
CA LEU A 250 -12.39 7.38 33.92
C LEU A 250 -12.60 5.89 33.64
N LEU A 251 -11.74 5.02 34.18
CA LEU A 251 -11.84 3.57 34.03
C LEU A 251 -13.09 3.02 34.72
N LEU A 252 -13.42 3.46 35.94
CA LEU A 252 -14.66 3.08 36.61
C LEU A 252 -15.91 3.54 35.84
N ARG A 253 -15.86 4.74 35.25
CA ARG A 253 -16.98 5.30 34.48
C ARG A 253 -17.16 4.56 33.15
N ALA A 254 -16.07 4.20 32.48
CA ALA A 254 -16.08 3.36 31.30
C ALA A 254 -16.60 1.95 31.61
N LEU A 255 -16.14 1.32 32.69
CA LEU A 255 -16.64 0.03 33.17
C LEU A 255 -18.13 0.08 33.54
N GLY A 256 -18.60 1.17 34.16
CA GLY A 256 -20.01 1.38 34.45
C GLY A 256 -20.88 1.53 33.18
N MET A 257 -20.36 2.18 32.14
CA MET A 257 -21.03 2.27 30.84
C MET A 257 -21.08 0.92 30.12
N ILE A 258 -19.98 0.17 30.13
CA ILE A 258 -19.90 -1.19 29.56
C ILE A 258 -20.84 -2.15 30.33
N ALA A 259 -20.83 -2.12 31.66
CA ALA A 259 -21.75 -2.91 32.49
C ALA A 259 -23.23 -2.53 32.27
N GLY A 260 -23.51 -1.25 32.02
CA GLY A 260 -24.84 -0.75 31.66
C GLY A 260 -25.34 -1.27 30.30
N ILE A 261 -24.43 -1.37 29.31
CA ILE A 261 -24.70 -1.95 28.00
C ILE A 261 -24.92 -3.46 28.11
N ILE A 262 -24.11 -4.16 28.90
CA ILE A 262 -24.22 -5.61 29.18
C ILE A 262 -25.52 -5.93 29.94
N ARG A 263 -25.94 -5.06 30.88
CA ARG A 263 -27.18 -5.25 31.65
C ARG A 263 -28.45 -4.91 30.86
N ARG A 264 -28.35 -4.03 29.85
CA ARG A 264 -29.47 -3.66 28.96
C ARG A 264 -29.60 -4.56 27.74
N THR A 265 -28.59 -5.33 27.38
CA THR A 265 -28.70 -6.32 26.33
C THR A 265 -29.39 -7.56 26.89
N PRO A 266 -30.57 -7.96 26.36
CA PRO A 266 -31.19 -9.20 26.80
C PRO A 266 -30.22 -10.33 26.46
N PHE A 267 -29.68 -10.99 27.50
CA PHE A 267 -28.62 -12.02 27.42
C PHE A 267 -28.88 -13.07 26.33
N ARG A 268 -30.14 -13.32 26.00
CA ARG A 268 -30.59 -14.18 24.90
C ARG A 268 -30.11 -13.74 23.52
N ASN A 269 -30.12 -12.44 23.22
CA ASN A 269 -29.73 -11.91 21.91
C ASN A 269 -28.20 -11.80 21.77
N ALA A 270 -27.50 -11.49 22.87
CA ALA A 270 -26.03 -11.50 22.89
C ALA A 270 -25.48 -12.94 22.81
N ALA A 271 -26.09 -13.89 23.52
CA ALA A 271 -25.74 -15.31 23.40
C ALA A 271 -26.02 -15.85 22.00
N LEU A 272 -27.12 -15.46 21.35
CA LEU A 272 -27.38 -15.81 19.94
C LEU A 272 -26.35 -15.19 18.99
N ALA A 273 -25.98 -13.92 19.17
CA ALA A 273 -24.97 -13.29 18.34
C ALA A 273 -23.60 -13.94 18.52
N VAL A 274 -23.19 -14.24 19.75
CA VAL A 274 -21.93 -14.96 20.04
C VAL A 274 -22.00 -16.39 19.50
N LEU A 275 -23.10 -17.12 19.70
CA LEU A 275 -23.29 -18.46 19.12
C LEU A 275 -23.24 -18.43 17.59
N LEU A 276 -23.87 -17.45 16.95
CA LEU A 276 -23.81 -17.27 15.49
C LEU A 276 -22.39 -16.95 15.03
N ILE A 277 -21.68 -16.04 15.71
CA ILE A 277 -20.28 -15.72 15.40
C ILE A 277 -19.39 -16.94 15.60
N THR A 278 -19.57 -17.70 16.69
CA THR A 278 -18.82 -18.93 16.96
C THR A 278 -19.13 -20.02 15.92
N ILE A 279 -20.38 -20.17 15.49
CA ILE A 279 -20.77 -21.08 14.40
C ILE A 279 -20.17 -20.64 13.06
N ILE A 280 -20.15 -19.33 12.78
CA ILE A 280 -19.52 -18.77 11.58
C ILE A 280 -18.02 -19.07 11.61
N LEU A 281 -17.33 -18.77 12.72
CA LEU A 281 -15.90 -19.01 12.86
C LEU A 281 -15.51 -20.50 12.83
N LEU A 282 -16.32 -21.38 13.43
CA LEU A 282 -16.13 -22.84 13.36
C LEU A 282 -16.42 -23.41 11.97
N ARG A 283 -17.17 -22.71 11.12
CA ARG A 283 -17.45 -23.11 9.73
C ARG A 283 -16.53 -22.46 8.70
N LEU A 284 -15.64 -21.55 9.13
CA LEU A 284 -14.58 -20.98 8.30
C LEU A 284 -13.29 -21.84 8.29
N ASP A 285 -13.30 -23.03 8.90
CA ASP A 285 -12.27 -24.05 8.69
C ASP A 285 -12.38 -24.62 7.26
N PRO A 286 -11.37 -24.44 6.38
CA PRO A 286 -11.48 -24.68 4.95
C PRO A 286 -11.52 -26.16 4.52
N ALA A 287 -11.67 -27.12 5.44
CA ALA A 287 -11.57 -28.55 5.12
C ALA A 287 -12.90 -29.37 5.11
N SER A 288 -14.09 -28.76 5.26
CA SER A 288 -15.35 -29.53 5.32
C SER A 288 -16.32 -29.26 4.14
N PRO A 289 -16.52 -30.21 3.20
CA PRO A 289 -17.39 -30.06 2.03
C PRO A 289 -18.91 -30.14 2.32
N ALA A 290 -19.34 -30.23 3.59
CA ALA A 290 -20.74 -30.45 3.97
C ALA A 290 -21.60 -29.18 4.17
N ALA A 291 -21.13 -27.98 3.83
CA ALA A 291 -21.79 -26.72 4.24
C ALA A 291 -22.23 -25.77 3.10
N TYR A 292 -22.23 -26.20 1.83
CA TYR A 292 -22.64 -25.32 0.72
C TYR A 292 -24.15 -25.09 0.60
N GLY A 293 -24.98 -26.02 1.09
CA GLY A 293 -26.45 -25.88 1.05
C GLY A 293 -26.98 -24.70 1.89
N PRO A 294 -26.68 -24.62 3.21
CA PRO A 294 -27.36 -23.68 4.11
C PRO A 294 -26.94 -22.21 3.94
N ILE A 295 -25.76 -21.94 3.38
CA ILE A 295 -25.20 -20.58 3.24
C ILE A 295 -25.95 -19.80 2.15
N SER A 296 -26.32 -20.45 1.05
CA SER A 296 -27.09 -19.84 -0.02
C SER A 296 -28.49 -19.42 0.44
N SER A 297 -29.12 -20.23 1.31
CA SER A 297 -30.43 -19.93 1.90
C SER A 297 -30.37 -18.75 2.86
N LEU A 298 -29.28 -18.61 3.64
CA LEU A 298 -29.06 -17.47 4.54
C LEU A 298 -28.84 -16.16 3.75
N LEU A 299 -28.07 -16.20 2.67
CA LEU A 299 -27.87 -15.03 1.80
C LEU A 299 -29.16 -14.59 1.09
N LEU A 300 -30.01 -15.55 0.68
CA LEU A 300 -31.32 -15.26 0.10
C LEU A 300 -32.28 -14.62 1.11
N LEU A 301 -32.31 -15.09 2.36
CA LEU A 301 -33.11 -14.49 3.43
C LEU A 301 -32.65 -13.08 3.78
N ILE A 302 -31.33 -12.85 3.83
CA ILE A 302 -30.77 -11.51 4.05
C ILE A 302 -31.16 -10.59 2.90
N ARG A 303 -31.06 -11.04 1.64
CA ARG A 303 -31.50 -10.25 0.48
C ARG A 303 -33.00 -9.94 0.50
N GLN A 304 -33.85 -10.89 0.91
CA GLN A 304 -35.30 -10.66 1.04
C GLN A 304 -35.65 -9.66 2.15
N THR A 305 -34.94 -9.70 3.29
CA THR A 305 -35.16 -8.74 4.38
C THR A 305 -34.69 -7.33 4.05
N ILE A 306 -33.59 -7.18 3.29
CA ILE A 306 -33.13 -5.88 2.81
C ILE A 306 -34.13 -5.29 1.81
N ALA A 307 -34.67 -6.12 0.89
CA ALA A 307 -35.69 -5.67 -0.07
C ALA A 307 -36.99 -5.22 0.62
N SER A 308 -37.42 -5.88 1.70
CA SER A 308 -38.64 -5.51 2.43
C SER A 308 -38.48 -4.26 3.30
N ILE A 309 -37.26 -3.97 3.78
CA ILE A 309 -36.93 -2.73 4.49
C ILE A 309 -36.93 -1.55 3.51
N PHE A 310 -36.40 -1.73 2.29
CA PHE A 310 -36.33 -0.67 1.28
C PHE A 310 -37.66 -0.37 0.58
N GLN A 311 -38.65 -1.28 0.60
CA GLN A 311 -39.99 -1.01 0.06
C GLN A 311 -40.93 -0.26 1.03
N ARG A 312 -40.51 0.01 2.28
CA ARG A 312 -41.39 0.62 3.31
C ARG A 312 -41.36 2.15 3.38
N HIS A 313 -40.91 2.83 2.32
CA HIS A 313 -40.97 4.29 2.26
C HIS A 313 -41.61 4.81 0.95
N PRO A 314 -42.94 4.96 0.90
CA PRO A 314 -43.58 5.95 0.05
C PRO A 314 -44.03 7.16 0.89
N SER A 315 -43.49 8.32 0.53
CA SER A 315 -44.18 9.61 0.44
C SER A 315 -44.98 10.14 1.64
N ARG A 316 -44.43 11.12 2.36
CA ARG A 316 -45.21 12.28 2.81
C ARG A 316 -44.72 13.50 2.05
N GLN A 317 -45.47 13.83 0.99
CA GLN A 317 -45.39 15.11 0.29
C GLN A 317 -45.99 16.22 1.17
N LEU A 318 -45.34 17.39 1.13
CA LEU A 318 -46.00 18.70 1.19
C LEU A 318 -46.61 18.97 -0.19
#